data_AF-A0A6S7A5H6-F1
#
_entry.id   AF-A0A6S7A5H6-F1
#
_cell.length_a   1.000
_cell.length_b   1.000
_cell.length_c   1.000
_cell.angle_alpha   90.00
_cell.angle_beta   90.00
_cell.angle_gamma   90.00
#
_symmetry.space_group_name_H-M   'P 1'
#
loop_
_entity.id
_entity.type
_entity.pdbx_description
1 polymer ?
#
loop_
_entity_poly.entity_id
_entity_poly.type
_entity_poly.pdbx_seq_one_letter_code
_entity_poly.pdbx_strand_id
1 'polypeptide(L)'
;MKRILLAAALAALGAASQVALAQSAPREFPYPIKAGLSAVVKVSGGDAPHATVRVGNGPDQTLGSFDEAVDQMQSVDINHDGYRDLVLGQSGGSTQIFARLFLYRPDSGTFQEIAHPDPTSPCRGFVNPVIDDKQAVIHVACRYGAASNGFEEYVLRPDGTVRATSWTTQALFGLESEAAELTYRFNEDGSTARIEIEGEGSPLEGGTVPVSKLDLYDTPDVNTRPAMTAAEGEHLDVVAIRAPDWLQVRYASKTAGDVLKWVRYGDLRVDKHQLAAPSSPGGLALDLADTLADWKGEDGGLFMVSVANNGDAPVALNAPRIWLLLTNAQGDRIVHPLYQREGDTLHPANPLGFARDPIVWATGENGKPAYLVNDNGYSNVPFLPALAPGKYRAAAVLTDPGNLAQPIVSNDITFDYPLPKRPPAPQ
;
A
#
# COMPACT_ATOMS: atom_id res chain seq x y z
N MET A 1 10.52 14.53 -32.56
CA MET A 1 10.97 13.63 -33.65
C MET A 1 9.78 12.85 -34.17
N LYS A 2 9.80 12.53 -35.46
CA LYS A 2 8.64 12.24 -36.33
C LYS A 2 7.79 11.06 -35.86
N ARG A 3 6.49 11.32 -35.71
CA ARG A 3 5.41 10.32 -35.65
C ARG A 3 5.25 9.69 -37.04
N ILE A 4 5.38 8.39 -37.15
CA ILE A 4 5.02 7.63 -38.35
C ILE A 4 3.80 6.78 -37.97
N LEU A 5 2.66 7.18 -38.53
CA LEU A 5 1.42 6.41 -38.60
C LEU A 5 1.63 5.27 -39.61
N LEU A 6 1.27 4.04 -39.24
CA LEU A 6 0.86 3.03 -40.22
C LEU A 6 -0.48 2.45 -39.80
N ALA A 7 -1.50 2.79 -40.59
CA ALA A 7 -2.77 2.09 -40.69
C ALA A 7 -2.69 1.10 -41.86
N ALA A 8 -3.16 -0.13 -41.65
CA ALA A 8 -3.57 -1.08 -42.69
C ALA A 8 -4.54 -2.07 -42.02
N ALA A 9 -5.84 -1.94 -42.24
CA ALA A 9 -6.62 -2.52 -43.34
C ALA A 9 -7.29 -3.85 -42.92
N LEU A 10 -8.52 -3.72 -42.41
CA LEU A 10 -9.52 -4.78 -42.34
C LEU A 10 -10.00 -5.11 -43.76
N ALA A 11 -9.95 -6.38 -44.17
CA ALA A 11 -10.91 -6.98 -45.09
C ALA A 11 -10.90 -8.53 -45.03
N ALA A 12 -12.01 -9.06 -44.53
CA ALA A 12 -12.75 -10.26 -44.95
C ALA A 12 -12.04 -11.61 -45.17
N LEU A 13 -12.46 -12.60 -44.36
CA LEU A 13 -12.94 -13.91 -44.85
C LEU A 13 -13.87 -14.52 -43.80
N GLY A 14 -15.17 -14.57 -44.12
CA GLY A 14 -16.14 -15.41 -43.45
C GLY A 14 -16.35 -16.69 -44.26
N ALA A 15 -16.34 -17.83 -43.57
CA ALA A 15 -17.27 -18.97 -43.71
C ALA A 15 -16.60 -20.29 -43.33
N ALA A 16 -17.15 -20.89 -42.26
CA ALA A 16 -17.28 -22.31 -42.00
C ALA A 16 -16.04 -23.23 -42.11
N SER A 17 -15.52 -23.63 -40.95
CA SER A 17 -15.44 -25.07 -40.65
C SER A 17 -15.46 -25.25 -39.14
N GLN A 18 -16.30 -26.18 -38.68
CA GLN A 18 -16.25 -26.73 -37.33
C GLN A 18 -14.89 -27.42 -37.19
N VAL A 19 -13.90 -26.70 -36.65
CA VAL A 19 -12.67 -27.31 -36.18
C VAL A 19 -13.02 -27.84 -34.80
N ALA A 20 -13.25 -29.15 -34.72
CA ALA A 20 -13.11 -29.88 -33.47
C ALA A 20 -11.84 -29.37 -32.79
N LEU A 21 -11.94 -28.91 -31.54
CA LEU A 21 -10.82 -28.41 -30.74
C LEU A 21 -9.66 -29.39 -30.88
N ALA A 22 -8.72 -29.04 -31.77
CA ALA A 22 -7.56 -29.86 -32.00
C ALA A 22 -6.78 -29.80 -30.69
N GLN A 23 -6.69 -30.92 -29.98
CA GLN A 23 -5.66 -31.12 -28.98
C GLN A 23 -4.35 -30.78 -29.68
N SER A 24 -3.77 -29.63 -29.34
CA SER A 24 -2.55 -29.15 -29.98
C SER A 24 -1.50 -30.25 -29.85
N ALA A 25 -0.95 -30.69 -30.99
CA ALA A 25 0.10 -31.69 -31.00
C ALA A 25 1.22 -31.27 -30.04
N PRO A 26 1.85 -32.22 -29.32
CA PRO A 26 2.93 -31.90 -28.40
C PRO A 26 4.01 -31.05 -29.10
N ARG A 27 4.40 -29.96 -28.45
CA ARG A 27 5.46 -29.07 -28.93
C ARG A 27 6.76 -29.50 -28.28
N GLU A 28 7.77 -29.79 -29.11
CA GLU A 28 9.12 -30.13 -28.65
C GLU A 28 10.08 -28.97 -28.90
N PHE A 29 10.85 -28.62 -27.88
CA PHE A 29 11.79 -27.52 -27.89
C PHE A 29 13.18 -28.03 -27.48
N PRO A 30 14.06 -28.30 -28.45
CA PRO A 30 15.44 -28.63 -28.14
C PRO A 30 16.18 -27.38 -27.66
N TYR A 31 17.03 -27.52 -26.64
CA TYR A 31 17.91 -26.44 -26.23
C TYR A 31 19.25 -26.94 -25.64
N PRO A 32 20.32 -26.12 -25.74
CA PRO A 32 21.64 -26.50 -25.22
C PRO A 32 21.74 -26.24 -23.71
N ILE A 33 22.26 -27.22 -22.95
CA ILE A 33 22.66 -27.02 -21.55
C ILE A 33 24.11 -26.53 -21.51
N LYS A 34 25.01 -27.24 -22.20
CA LYS A 34 26.39 -26.83 -22.42
C LYS A 34 26.94 -27.50 -23.67
N ALA A 35 28.18 -27.22 -24.05
CA ALA A 35 28.83 -27.90 -25.16
C ALA A 35 28.78 -29.45 -24.97
N GLY A 36 28.17 -30.15 -25.93
CA GLY A 36 28.03 -31.61 -25.90
C GLY A 36 26.87 -32.15 -25.04
N LEU A 37 26.05 -31.28 -24.43
CA LEU A 37 24.91 -31.67 -23.60
C LEU A 37 23.68 -30.81 -23.94
N SER A 38 22.60 -31.45 -24.36
CA SER A 38 21.34 -30.79 -24.71
C SER A 38 20.15 -31.44 -24.00
N ALA A 39 19.04 -30.72 -23.97
CA ALA A 39 17.76 -31.24 -23.52
C ALA A 39 16.66 -30.96 -24.54
N VAL A 40 15.56 -31.71 -24.44
CA VAL A 40 14.33 -31.47 -25.18
C VAL A 40 13.21 -31.28 -24.18
N VAL A 41 12.57 -30.11 -24.21
CA VAL A 41 11.34 -29.84 -23.44
C VAL A 41 10.15 -30.21 -24.31
N LYS A 42 9.22 -30.98 -23.77
CA LYS A 42 7.97 -31.34 -24.43
C LYS A 42 6.80 -30.75 -23.66
N VAL A 43 6.02 -29.90 -24.32
CA VAL A 43 4.77 -29.36 -23.78
C VAL A 43 3.61 -30.05 -24.47
N SER A 44 2.68 -30.59 -23.69
CA SER A 44 1.52 -31.34 -24.17
C SER A 44 0.27 -31.01 -23.34
N GLY A 45 -0.92 -31.28 -23.87
CA GLY A 45 -2.17 -30.86 -23.24
C GLY A 45 -2.65 -29.53 -23.81
N GLY A 46 -3.97 -29.41 -24.01
CA GLY A 46 -4.62 -28.19 -24.52
C GLY A 46 -4.84 -27.20 -23.38
N ASP A 47 -6.00 -27.28 -22.74
CA ASP A 47 -6.43 -26.33 -21.71
C ASP A 47 -5.69 -26.45 -20.36
N ALA A 48 -4.95 -27.55 -20.15
CA ALA A 48 -4.07 -27.74 -19.00
C ALA A 48 -2.72 -28.29 -19.51
N PRO A 49 -1.80 -27.42 -19.95
CA PRO A 49 -0.52 -27.86 -20.46
C PRO A 49 0.32 -28.50 -19.36
N HIS A 50 1.05 -29.54 -19.73
CA HIS A 50 2.04 -30.21 -18.90
C HIS A 50 3.37 -30.23 -19.64
N ALA A 51 4.45 -29.91 -18.93
CA ALA A 51 5.80 -29.97 -19.49
C ALA A 51 6.61 -31.14 -18.91
N THR A 52 7.34 -31.81 -19.78
CA THR A 52 8.42 -32.74 -19.43
C THR A 52 9.73 -32.28 -20.08
N VAL A 53 10.86 -32.72 -19.52
CA VAL A 53 12.19 -32.46 -20.07
C VAL A 53 12.99 -33.74 -20.13
N ARG A 54 13.72 -33.94 -21.22
CA ARG A 54 14.67 -35.05 -21.38
C ARG A 54 16.06 -34.53 -21.66
N VAL A 55 17.03 -34.91 -20.84
CA VAL A 55 18.44 -34.51 -20.98
C VAL A 55 19.20 -35.60 -21.73
N GLY A 56 19.76 -35.28 -22.89
CA GLY A 56 20.43 -36.24 -23.76
C GLY A 56 19.55 -37.48 -24.04
N ASN A 57 20.10 -38.66 -23.74
CA ASN A 57 19.40 -39.95 -23.84
C ASN A 57 18.85 -40.45 -22.48
N GLY A 58 18.75 -39.56 -21.49
CA GLY A 58 18.20 -39.86 -20.17
C GLY A 58 16.68 -40.07 -20.18
N PRO A 59 16.09 -40.36 -19.01
CA PRO A 59 14.64 -40.46 -18.85
C PRO A 59 13.95 -39.09 -18.98
N ASP A 60 12.66 -39.11 -19.29
CA ASP A 60 11.81 -37.92 -19.19
C ASP A 60 11.60 -37.57 -17.72
N GLN A 61 11.78 -36.29 -17.38
CA GLN A 61 11.45 -35.70 -16.09
C GLN A 61 10.21 -34.81 -16.22
N THR A 62 9.25 -34.96 -15.30
CA THR A 62 8.10 -34.06 -15.21
C THR A 62 8.50 -32.71 -14.60
N LEU A 63 8.17 -31.61 -15.28
CA LEU A 63 8.33 -30.24 -14.76
C LEU A 63 7.04 -29.71 -14.12
N GLY A 64 5.88 -30.23 -14.51
CA GLY A 64 4.59 -29.96 -13.88
C GLY A 64 3.54 -29.45 -14.85
N SER A 65 2.42 -28.99 -14.29
CA SER A 65 1.28 -28.41 -15.01
C SER A 65 1.38 -26.89 -15.07
N PHE A 66 0.67 -26.29 -16.02
CA PHE A 66 0.60 -24.86 -16.26
C PHE A 66 -0.87 -24.46 -16.39
N ASP A 67 -1.22 -23.28 -15.90
CA ASP A 67 -2.61 -22.77 -15.92
C ASP A 67 -3.06 -22.28 -17.31
N GLU A 68 -2.10 -22.02 -18.19
CA GLU A 68 -2.25 -21.44 -19.53
C GLU A 68 -1.18 -22.00 -20.47
N ALA A 69 -1.29 -21.68 -21.76
CA ALA A 69 -0.32 -22.09 -22.77
C ALA A 69 1.11 -21.63 -22.43
N VAL A 70 2.05 -22.58 -22.43
CA VAL A 70 3.48 -22.26 -22.41
C VAL A 70 3.88 -21.75 -23.79
N ASP A 71 4.07 -20.43 -23.87
CA ASP A 71 4.34 -19.71 -25.12
C ASP A 71 5.71 -19.05 -25.14
N GLN A 72 6.44 -19.07 -24.03
CA GLN A 72 7.82 -18.68 -23.94
C GLN A 72 8.71 -19.76 -23.37
N MET A 73 9.92 -19.83 -23.94
CA MET A 73 10.99 -20.66 -23.42
C MET A 73 12.31 -19.93 -23.57
N GLN A 74 13.11 -19.91 -22.51
CA GLN A 74 14.46 -19.34 -22.54
C GLN A 74 15.46 -20.31 -21.94
N SER A 75 16.70 -20.20 -22.40
CA SER A 75 17.86 -20.95 -21.93
C SER A 75 18.92 -19.97 -21.45
N VAL A 76 19.14 -19.93 -20.14
CA VAL A 76 19.98 -18.95 -19.46
C VAL A 76 20.66 -19.61 -18.28
N ASP A 77 21.90 -19.26 -17.99
CA ASP A 77 22.62 -19.76 -16.82
C ASP A 77 22.26 -18.85 -15.64
N ILE A 78 21.36 -19.29 -14.76
CA ILE A 78 20.77 -18.49 -13.67
C ILE A 78 21.73 -18.40 -12.49
N ASN A 79 22.44 -19.50 -12.19
CA ASN A 79 23.34 -19.58 -11.05
C ASN A 79 24.83 -19.36 -11.42
N HIS A 80 25.12 -19.15 -12.71
CA HIS A 80 26.46 -18.96 -13.26
C HIS A 80 27.40 -20.15 -13.01
N ASP A 81 26.86 -21.37 -13.04
CA ASP A 81 27.64 -22.61 -12.84
C ASP A 81 28.21 -23.20 -14.15
N GLY A 82 27.94 -22.56 -15.30
CA GLY A 82 28.39 -22.97 -16.62
C GLY A 82 27.43 -23.94 -17.33
N TYR A 83 26.28 -24.27 -16.72
CA TYR A 83 25.19 -25.02 -17.33
C TYR A 83 23.99 -24.10 -17.52
N ARG A 84 23.39 -24.11 -18.72
CA ARG A 84 22.17 -23.37 -18.97
C ARG A 84 20.99 -24.03 -18.29
N ASP A 85 20.19 -23.22 -17.62
CA ASP A 85 18.93 -23.53 -16.99
C ASP A 85 17.75 -23.27 -17.92
N LEU A 86 16.56 -23.63 -17.45
CA LEU A 86 15.31 -23.52 -18.20
C LEU A 86 14.35 -22.51 -17.58
N VAL A 87 13.82 -21.63 -18.42
CA VAL A 87 12.70 -20.75 -18.08
C VAL A 87 11.53 -21.10 -18.98
N LEU A 88 10.36 -21.37 -18.39
CA LEU A 88 9.10 -21.59 -19.10
C LEU A 88 8.11 -20.49 -18.73
N GLY A 89 7.60 -19.77 -19.72
CA GLY A 89 6.71 -18.63 -19.53
C GLY A 89 5.32 -18.85 -20.11
N GLN A 90 4.33 -18.27 -19.44
CA GLN A 90 2.94 -18.21 -19.83
C GLN A 90 2.52 -16.74 -19.94
N SER A 91 2.18 -16.27 -21.13
CA SER A 91 1.73 -14.88 -21.30
C SER A 91 0.22 -14.69 -21.23
N GLY A 92 -0.56 -15.72 -21.57
CA GLY A 92 -2.01 -15.61 -21.72
C GLY A 92 -2.45 -14.66 -22.83
N GLY A 93 -1.55 -14.29 -23.75
CA GLY A 93 -1.75 -13.21 -24.71
C GLY A 93 -1.63 -11.81 -24.11
N SER A 94 -1.20 -11.69 -22.85
CA SER A 94 -0.91 -10.42 -22.19
C SER A 94 0.55 -10.00 -22.39
N THR A 95 0.89 -8.77 -22.00
CA THR A 95 2.28 -8.30 -21.97
C THR A 95 3.05 -8.80 -20.74
N GLN A 96 2.38 -9.44 -19.77
CA GLN A 96 3.02 -10.03 -18.61
C GLN A 96 3.26 -11.52 -18.85
N ILE A 97 4.43 -12.00 -18.45
CA ILE A 97 4.84 -13.38 -18.59
C ILE A 97 5.01 -13.94 -17.18
N PHE A 98 4.17 -14.91 -16.82
CA PHE A 98 4.33 -15.68 -15.60
C PHE A 98 5.30 -16.81 -15.89
N ALA A 99 6.45 -16.81 -15.22
CA ALA A 99 7.52 -17.75 -15.48
C ALA A 99 7.69 -18.76 -14.35
N ARG A 100 8.04 -19.98 -14.74
CA ARG A 100 8.61 -21.01 -13.85
C ARG A 100 10.06 -21.21 -14.23
N LEU A 101 10.94 -21.21 -13.23
CA LEU A 101 12.40 -21.26 -13.39
C LEU A 101 12.89 -22.62 -12.90
N PHE A 102 13.77 -23.27 -13.67
CA PHE A 102 14.26 -24.60 -13.37
C PHE A 102 15.78 -24.67 -13.51
N LEU A 103 16.48 -24.93 -12.42
CA LEU A 103 17.94 -25.09 -12.38
C LEU A 103 18.35 -26.49 -12.82
N TYR A 104 19.31 -26.58 -13.72
CA TYR A 104 19.96 -27.85 -14.04
C TYR A 104 20.93 -28.23 -12.92
N ARG A 105 20.81 -29.46 -12.42
CA ARG A 105 21.69 -30.03 -11.40
C ARG A 105 22.64 -31.02 -12.05
N PRO A 106 23.93 -30.68 -12.26
CA PRO A 106 24.86 -31.55 -12.98
C PRO A 106 25.13 -32.86 -12.23
N ASP A 107 25.09 -32.86 -10.90
CA ASP A 107 25.35 -34.03 -10.07
C ASP A 107 24.26 -35.11 -10.22
N SER A 108 23.01 -34.71 -10.44
CA SER A 108 21.88 -35.63 -10.65
C SER A 108 21.45 -35.75 -12.10
N GLY A 109 21.87 -34.84 -12.97
CA GLY A 109 21.43 -34.74 -14.36
C GLY A 109 19.96 -34.34 -14.52
N THR A 110 19.36 -33.72 -13.52
CA THR A 110 17.92 -33.37 -13.46
C THR A 110 17.71 -31.88 -13.27
N PHE A 111 16.50 -31.40 -13.52
CA PHE A 111 16.07 -30.04 -13.20
C PHE A 111 15.47 -29.94 -11.80
N GLN A 112 15.73 -28.84 -11.11
CA GLN A 112 15.07 -28.46 -9.86
C GLN A 112 14.31 -27.16 -10.10
N GLU A 113 13.01 -27.14 -9.79
CA GLU A 113 12.26 -25.89 -9.84
C GLU A 113 12.70 -24.93 -8.72
N ILE A 114 12.87 -23.66 -9.07
CA ILE A 114 13.05 -22.57 -8.12
C ILE A 114 11.65 -22.16 -7.64
N ALA A 115 11.33 -22.47 -6.39
CA ALA A 115 10.08 -22.04 -5.79
C ALA A 115 10.10 -20.53 -5.51
N HIS A 116 9.00 -19.83 -5.83
CA HIS A 116 8.83 -18.44 -5.43
C HIS A 116 8.77 -18.33 -3.90
N PRO A 117 9.55 -17.43 -3.26
CA PRO A 117 9.76 -17.51 -1.81
C PRO A 117 8.63 -16.88 -0.99
N ASP A 118 7.85 -15.97 -1.58
CA ASP A 118 6.81 -15.24 -0.85
C ASP A 118 5.54 -15.03 -1.68
N PRO A 119 4.40 -15.68 -1.33
CA PRO A 119 3.12 -15.47 -2.00
C PRO A 119 2.45 -14.13 -1.65
N THR A 120 2.93 -13.42 -0.62
CA THR A 120 2.44 -12.09 -0.23
C THR A 120 3.10 -10.95 -1.00
N SER A 121 4.05 -11.29 -1.86
CA SER A 121 4.77 -10.35 -2.72
C SER A 121 3.88 -9.57 -3.68
N PRO A 122 4.26 -8.33 -4.02
CA PRO A 122 3.54 -7.53 -5.02
C PRO A 122 3.24 -8.29 -6.30
N CYS A 123 4.22 -9.05 -6.81
CA CYS A 123 4.13 -9.79 -8.07
C CYS A 123 3.65 -11.24 -7.91
N ARG A 124 3.61 -11.77 -6.69
CA ARG A 124 3.02 -13.10 -6.37
C ARG A 124 3.57 -14.23 -7.24
N GLY A 125 4.83 -14.14 -7.66
CA GLY A 125 5.45 -15.06 -8.62
C GLY A 125 6.56 -14.39 -9.44
N PHE A 126 7.28 -15.20 -10.23
CA PHE A 126 8.30 -14.69 -11.16
C PHE A 126 7.61 -14.11 -12.41
N VAL A 127 7.17 -12.86 -12.32
CA VAL A 127 6.54 -12.12 -13.42
C VAL A 127 7.57 -11.30 -14.17
N ASN A 128 7.67 -11.52 -15.49
CA ASN A 128 8.67 -10.91 -16.38
C ASN A 128 10.10 -10.96 -15.80
N PRO A 129 10.60 -12.14 -15.38
CA PRO A 129 11.90 -12.21 -14.73
C PRO A 129 13.02 -11.80 -15.69
N VAL A 130 13.99 -11.07 -15.16
CA VAL A 130 15.26 -10.73 -15.80
C VAL A 130 16.37 -11.32 -14.94
N ILE A 131 17.13 -12.25 -15.54
CA ILE A 131 18.27 -12.89 -14.90
C ILE A 131 19.50 -12.00 -15.07
N ASP A 132 20.19 -11.68 -13.98
CA ASP A 132 21.42 -10.88 -14.02
C ASP A 132 22.54 -11.62 -14.76
N ASP A 133 23.33 -10.89 -15.55
CA ASP A 133 24.33 -11.47 -16.44
C ASP A 133 25.65 -11.84 -15.74
N LYS A 134 25.81 -11.47 -14.47
CA LYS A 134 27.05 -11.63 -13.70
C LYS A 134 26.85 -12.22 -12.32
N GLN A 135 25.64 -12.12 -11.78
CA GLN A 135 25.30 -12.53 -10.43
C GLN A 135 24.11 -13.48 -10.46
N ALA A 136 24.02 -14.35 -9.46
CA ALA A 136 22.87 -15.23 -9.28
C ALA A 136 21.69 -14.44 -8.67
N VAL A 137 21.23 -13.42 -9.41
CA VAL A 137 20.18 -12.47 -9.04
C VAL A 137 19.07 -12.50 -10.08
N ILE A 138 17.83 -12.45 -9.61
CA ILE A 138 16.63 -12.43 -10.44
C ILE A 138 15.87 -11.14 -10.11
N HIS A 139 15.69 -10.29 -11.12
CA HIS A 139 14.82 -9.13 -11.04
C HIS A 139 13.43 -9.48 -11.59
N VAL A 140 12.38 -9.05 -10.90
CA VAL A 140 10.99 -9.33 -11.26
C VAL A 140 10.24 -8.01 -11.36
N ALA A 141 9.33 -7.90 -12.32
CA ALA A 141 8.52 -6.70 -12.50
C ALA A 141 7.10 -7.07 -12.94
N CYS A 142 6.11 -6.57 -12.19
CA CYS A 142 4.70 -6.81 -12.45
C CYS A 142 3.92 -5.50 -12.55
N ARG A 143 2.85 -5.54 -13.34
CA ARG A 143 1.89 -4.44 -13.46
C ARG A 143 0.48 -4.96 -13.73
N TYR A 144 -0.32 -5.05 -12.69
CA TYR A 144 -1.73 -5.42 -12.75
C TYR A 144 -2.66 -4.22 -12.93
N GLY A 145 -2.18 -3.00 -12.65
CA GLY A 145 -2.95 -1.77 -12.81
C GLY A 145 -2.07 -0.52 -12.66
N ALA A 146 -2.72 0.64 -12.60
CA ALA A 146 -2.02 1.91 -12.36
C ALA A 146 -1.48 2.04 -10.92
N ALA A 147 -2.19 1.47 -9.95
CA ALA A 147 -1.83 1.45 -8.52
C ALA A 147 -1.52 0.03 -8.01
N SER A 148 -1.25 -0.90 -8.92
CA SER A 148 -0.93 -2.29 -8.58
C SER A 148 0.19 -2.76 -9.49
N ASN A 149 1.41 -2.47 -9.05
CA ASN A 149 2.66 -2.82 -9.70
C ASN A 149 3.75 -2.97 -8.64
N GLY A 150 4.85 -3.61 -9.02
CA GLY A 150 5.99 -3.80 -8.13
C GLY A 150 7.23 -4.24 -8.88
N PHE A 151 8.37 -4.00 -8.25
CA PHE A 151 9.68 -4.51 -8.63
C PHE A 151 10.19 -5.36 -7.48
N GLU A 152 10.80 -6.51 -7.78
CA GLU A 152 11.32 -7.41 -6.76
C GLU A 152 12.70 -7.89 -7.18
N GLU A 153 13.53 -8.14 -6.18
CA GLU A 153 14.87 -8.65 -6.38
C GLU A 153 15.08 -9.87 -5.48
N TYR A 154 15.62 -10.92 -6.08
CA TYR A 154 15.87 -12.19 -5.43
C TYR A 154 17.32 -12.62 -5.65
N VAL A 155 17.98 -13.07 -4.58
CA VAL A 155 19.26 -13.77 -4.67
C VAL A 155 19.03 -15.26 -4.64
N LEU A 156 19.61 -15.97 -5.61
CA LEU A 156 19.61 -17.42 -5.67
C LEU A 156 20.72 -18.00 -4.79
N ARG A 157 20.37 -18.99 -3.96
CA ARG A 157 21.29 -19.73 -3.11
C ARG A 157 21.78 -21.01 -3.79
N PRO A 158 22.94 -21.55 -3.39
CA PRO A 158 23.49 -22.78 -3.96
C PRO A 158 22.52 -23.98 -3.92
N ASP A 159 21.69 -24.06 -2.87
CA ASP A 159 20.67 -25.10 -2.69
C ASP A 159 19.45 -24.98 -3.63
N GLY A 160 19.41 -23.94 -4.46
CA GLY A 160 18.35 -23.71 -5.45
C GLY A 160 17.14 -22.95 -4.91
N THR A 161 17.20 -22.51 -3.65
CA THR A 161 16.20 -21.62 -3.07
C THR A 161 16.55 -20.17 -3.38
N VAL A 162 15.54 -19.32 -3.52
CA VAL A 162 15.74 -17.87 -3.64
C VAL A 162 15.33 -17.16 -2.36
N ARG A 163 15.95 -16.01 -2.11
CA ARG A 163 15.58 -15.09 -1.02
C ARG A 163 15.33 -13.71 -1.59
N ALA A 164 14.22 -13.08 -1.21
CA ALA A 164 13.98 -11.68 -1.52
C ALA A 164 15.04 -10.79 -0.85
N THR A 165 15.67 -9.88 -1.59
CA THR A 165 16.51 -8.81 -1.04
C THR A 165 15.73 -7.52 -0.93
N SER A 166 14.81 -7.30 -1.87
CA SER A 166 13.87 -6.18 -1.83
C SER A 166 12.63 -6.42 -2.65
N TRP A 167 11.56 -5.71 -2.30
CA TRP A 167 10.43 -5.48 -3.19
C TRP A 167 10.01 -4.01 -3.16
N THR A 168 9.20 -3.60 -4.12
CA THR A 168 8.55 -2.30 -4.14
C THR A 168 7.04 -2.43 -4.30
N THR A 169 6.30 -1.58 -3.62
CA THR A 169 4.85 -1.47 -3.72
C THR A 169 4.42 -0.03 -3.41
N GLN A 170 3.12 0.24 -3.38
CA GLN A 170 2.58 1.55 -3.06
C GLN A 170 1.58 1.44 -1.92
N ALA A 171 1.51 2.49 -1.09
CA ALA A 171 0.47 2.64 -0.08
C ALA A 171 0.01 4.08 0.03
N LEU A 172 -1.29 4.25 0.28
CA LEU A 172 -1.88 5.54 0.63
C LEU A 172 -1.91 5.67 2.16
N PHE A 173 -1.51 6.83 2.68
CA PHE A 173 -1.48 7.11 4.12
C PHE A 173 -2.51 8.19 4.47
N GLY A 174 -3.31 7.92 5.51
CA GLY A 174 -4.38 8.80 6.01
C GLY A 174 -5.06 9.70 4.98
N LEU A 175 -4.78 11.01 5.07
CA LEU A 175 -5.37 12.08 4.24
C LEU A 175 -4.45 12.55 3.10
N GLU A 176 -3.52 11.71 2.64
CA GLU A 176 -2.74 12.01 1.44
C GLU A 176 -3.54 11.69 0.19
N SER A 177 -3.38 12.49 -0.86
CA SER A 177 -4.03 12.28 -2.16
C SER A 177 -3.23 11.38 -3.11
N GLU A 178 -1.92 11.24 -2.84
CA GLU A 178 -0.99 10.46 -3.66
C GLU A 178 -0.41 9.31 -2.85
N ALA A 179 -0.30 8.14 -3.47
CA ALA A 179 0.35 7.00 -2.84
C ALA A 179 1.86 7.22 -2.73
N ALA A 180 2.44 6.81 -1.62
CA ALA A 180 3.88 6.77 -1.45
C ALA A 180 4.44 5.45 -2.01
N GLU A 181 5.63 5.50 -2.58
CA GLU A 181 6.37 4.31 -2.96
C GLU A 181 7.02 3.70 -1.71
N LEU A 182 6.84 2.40 -1.53
CA LEU A 182 7.39 1.63 -0.43
C LEU A 182 8.45 0.68 -0.98
N THR A 183 9.71 0.86 -0.58
CA THR A 183 10.79 -0.09 -0.87
C THR A 183 11.11 -0.86 0.39
N TYR A 184 10.80 -2.16 0.42
CA TYR A 184 11.19 -3.00 1.54
C TYR A 184 12.55 -3.61 1.26
N ARG A 185 13.39 -3.64 2.29
CA ARG A 185 14.66 -4.33 2.31
C ARG A 185 14.58 -5.45 3.33
N PHE A 186 15.09 -6.62 2.99
CA PHE A 186 15.02 -7.81 3.84
C PHE A 186 16.39 -8.20 4.40
N ASN A 187 16.38 -8.69 5.64
CA ASN A 187 17.52 -9.34 6.27
C ASN A 187 17.72 -10.74 5.71
N GLU A 188 18.82 -11.37 6.13
CA GLU A 188 19.16 -12.70 5.63
C GLU A 188 18.18 -13.80 6.00
N ASP A 189 17.50 -13.64 7.13
CA ASP A 189 16.48 -14.52 7.68
C ASP A 189 15.08 -14.27 7.10
N GLY A 190 14.95 -13.30 6.17
CA GLY A 190 13.68 -12.92 5.55
C GLY A 190 12.86 -11.89 6.35
N SER A 191 13.32 -11.47 7.53
CA SER A 191 12.67 -10.40 8.28
C SER A 191 12.88 -9.04 7.60
N THR A 192 11.92 -8.12 7.74
CA THR A 192 12.05 -6.77 7.19
C THR A 192 13.17 -6.00 7.92
N ALA A 193 14.21 -5.63 7.18
CA ALA A 193 15.31 -4.82 7.69
C ALA A 193 14.89 -3.35 7.85
N ARG A 194 14.27 -2.81 6.79
CA ARG A 194 13.78 -1.43 6.69
C ARG A 194 12.74 -1.32 5.57
N ILE A 195 11.86 -0.34 5.69
CA ILE A 195 10.98 0.13 4.63
C ILE A 195 11.33 1.60 4.37
N GLU A 196 11.79 1.88 3.15
CA GLU A 196 11.99 3.23 2.65
C GLU A 196 10.64 3.72 2.09
N ILE A 197 10.25 4.94 2.46
CA ILE A 197 8.97 5.53 2.05
C ILE A 197 9.26 6.86 1.35
N GLU A 198 9.01 6.89 0.05
CA GLU A 198 9.34 8.02 -0.81
C GLU A 198 8.10 8.57 -1.51
N GLY A 199 8.19 9.83 -1.96
CA GLY A 199 7.11 10.57 -2.62
C GLY A 199 6.39 11.56 -1.71
N GLU A 200 5.53 12.39 -2.31
CA GLU A 200 4.81 13.48 -1.61
C GLU A 200 3.91 12.96 -0.49
N GLY A 201 3.37 11.75 -0.64
CA GLY A 201 2.57 11.07 0.39
C GLY A 201 3.37 10.46 1.55
N SER A 202 4.69 10.63 1.61
CA SER A 202 5.53 10.00 2.65
C SER A 202 5.20 10.57 4.04
N PRO A 203 4.85 9.72 5.03
CA PRO A 203 4.49 10.16 6.38
C PRO A 203 5.72 10.56 7.22
N LEU A 204 6.92 10.21 6.76
CA LEU A 204 8.16 10.36 7.53
C LEU A 204 9.34 10.57 6.57
N GLU A 205 9.60 11.82 6.22
CA GLU A 205 10.66 12.18 5.29
C GLU A 205 12.05 11.83 5.86
N GLY A 206 12.80 11.00 5.15
CA GLY A 206 14.15 10.58 5.54
C GLY A 206 14.23 9.81 6.87
N GLY A 207 13.10 9.38 7.45
CA GLY A 207 13.07 8.77 8.77
C GLY A 207 13.10 9.76 9.95
N THR A 208 12.96 11.06 9.71
CA THR A 208 13.14 12.09 10.74
C THR A 208 11.82 12.48 11.41
N VAL A 209 11.79 12.57 12.74
CA VAL A 209 10.61 13.01 13.51
C VAL A 209 10.25 14.47 13.18
N PRO A 210 9.04 14.73 12.64
CA PRO A 210 8.65 16.05 12.13
C PRO A 210 7.91 16.95 13.14
N VAL A 211 7.67 16.46 14.36
CA VAL A 211 6.91 17.18 15.41
C VAL A 211 7.77 17.35 16.66
N SER A 212 7.48 18.36 17.49
CA SER A 212 8.29 18.68 18.68
C SER A 212 8.38 17.52 19.66
N LYS A 213 7.32 16.71 19.73
CA LYS A 213 7.22 15.53 20.56
C LYS A 213 6.34 14.47 19.90
N LEU A 214 6.93 13.34 19.55
CA LEU A 214 6.23 12.21 18.95
C LEU A 214 5.99 11.12 19.98
N ASP A 215 4.74 10.68 20.10
CA ASP A 215 4.34 9.58 20.97
C ASP A 215 4.66 8.22 20.32
N LEU A 216 5.29 7.32 21.07
CA LEU A 216 5.67 5.97 20.63
C LEU A 216 4.95 4.89 21.47
N TYR A 217 4.26 3.97 20.81
CA TYR A 217 3.37 2.99 21.43
C TYR A 217 3.93 1.56 21.38
N ASP A 218 3.58 0.72 22.36
CA ASP A 218 3.95 -0.70 22.34
C ASP A 218 3.11 -1.52 21.34
N THR A 219 1.87 -1.10 21.13
CA THR A 219 0.92 -1.75 20.21
C THR A 219 0.23 -0.69 19.34
N PRO A 220 -0.23 -1.05 18.13
CA PRO A 220 -0.97 -0.15 17.27
C PRO A 220 -2.44 -0.12 17.68
N ASP A 221 -2.71 0.38 18.88
CA ASP A 221 -4.04 0.53 19.46
C ASP A 221 -4.22 1.98 19.94
N VAL A 222 -5.24 2.65 19.39
CA VAL A 222 -5.54 4.06 19.66
C VAL A 222 -5.82 4.37 21.13
N ASN A 223 -6.19 3.35 21.92
CA ASN A 223 -6.54 3.48 23.34
C ASN A 223 -5.36 3.28 24.28
N THR A 224 -4.23 2.82 23.75
CA THR A 224 -3.02 2.63 24.56
C THR A 224 -2.31 3.93 24.79
N ARG A 225 -1.73 4.08 25.99
CA ARG A 225 -0.87 5.20 26.29
C ARG A 225 0.50 5.03 25.63
N PRO A 226 1.15 6.13 25.23
CA PRO A 226 2.52 6.05 24.74
C PRO A 226 3.44 5.52 25.84
N ALA A 227 4.30 4.57 25.47
CA ALA A 227 5.30 4.01 26.37
C ALA A 227 6.53 4.92 26.46
N MET A 228 6.78 5.70 25.41
CA MET A 228 7.92 6.61 25.30
C MET A 228 7.65 7.70 24.26
N THR A 229 8.59 8.63 24.11
CA THR A 229 8.49 9.72 23.14
C THR A 229 9.82 9.92 22.42
N ALA A 230 9.76 10.36 21.16
CA ALA A 230 10.90 10.86 20.41
C ALA A 230 10.80 12.38 20.24
N ALA A 231 11.95 13.04 20.18
CA ALA A 231 12.02 14.49 19.94
C ALA A 231 12.13 14.79 18.43
N GLU A 232 11.77 16.01 18.04
CA GLU A 232 11.99 16.52 16.69
C GLU A 232 13.43 16.31 16.22
N GLY A 233 13.59 15.90 14.96
CA GLY A 233 14.91 15.66 14.38
C GLY A 233 15.54 14.31 14.75
N GLU A 234 14.99 13.55 15.69
CA GLU A 234 15.46 12.18 15.94
C GLU A 234 15.07 11.24 14.79
N HIS A 235 15.87 10.19 14.60
CA HIS A 235 15.72 9.25 13.48
C HIS A 235 14.93 8.00 13.87
N LEU A 236 14.11 7.52 12.95
CA LEU A 236 13.27 6.32 13.05
C LEU A 236 13.41 5.50 11.76
N ASP A 237 13.71 4.21 11.90
CA ASP A 237 13.67 3.29 10.76
C ASP A 237 12.32 2.57 10.72
N VAL A 238 11.54 2.76 9.66
CA VAL A 238 10.28 2.02 9.48
C VAL A 238 10.60 0.55 9.17
N VAL A 239 9.91 -0.38 9.83
CA VAL A 239 10.13 -1.84 9.67
C VAL A 239 8.85 -2.63 9.43
N ALA A 240 7.68 -2.04 9.70
CA ALA A 240 6.38 -2.61 9.32
C ALA A 240 5.36 -1.49 9.11
N ILE A 241 4.34 -1.76 8.30
CA ILE A 241 3.26 -0.82 8.00
C ILE A 241 1.92 -1.53 8.24
N ARG A 242 1.00 -0.82 8.90
CA ARG A 242 -0.42 -1.13 8.96
C ARG A 242 -1.18 0.10 8.46
N ALA A 243 -1.14 0.25 7.14
CA ALA A 243 -1.81 1.34 6.45
C ALA A 243 -3.33 1.31 6.73
N PRO A 244 -3.99 2.49 6.78
CA PRO A 244 -3.42 3.82 6.51
C PRO A 244 -2.77 4.51 7.74
N ASP A 245 -2.91 3.95 8.94
CA ASP A 245 -2.78 4.73 10.17
C ASP A 245 -1.52 4.48 11.00
N TRP A 246 -0.83 3.35 10.80
CA TRP A 246 0.22 2.92 11.74
C TRP A 246 1.50 2.49 11.04
N LEU A 247 2.61 2.93 11.61
CA LEU A 247 3.95 2.50 11.22
C LEU A 247 4.64 1.89 12.44
N GLN A 248 5.28 0.73 12.26
CA GLN A 248 6.22 0.23 13.25
C GLN A 248 7.61 0.74 12.91
N VAL A 249 8.27 1.30 13.90
CA VAL A 249 9.59 1.90 13.78
C VAL A 249 10.57 1.23 14.73
N ARG A 250 11.81 1.09 14.28
CA ARG A 250 12.97 0.85 15.13
C ARG A 250 13.52 2.22 15.56
N TYR A 251 13.60 2.43 16.87
CA TYR A 251 14.08 3.67 17.48
C TYR A 251 15.28 3.38 18.37
N ALA A 252 16.38 4.08 18.13
CA ALA A 252 17.61 3.97 18.90
C ALA A 252 17.48 4.79 20.20
N SER A 253 16.85 4.21 21.22
CA SER A 253 16.65 4.88 22.51
C SER A 253 17.98 5.08 23.24
N LYS A 254 18.19 6.31 23.73
CA LYS A 254 19.36 6.64 24.56
C LYS A 254 19.45 5.84 25.86
N THR A 255 18.32 5.27 26.33
CA THR A 255 18.24 4.53 27.61
C THR A 255 18.01 3.03 27.44
N ALA A 256 17.28 2.62 26.40
CA ALA A 256 16.86 1.22 26.22
C ALA A 256 17.57 0.51 25.05
N GLY A 257 18.42 1.22 24.30
CA GLY A 257 18.96 0.72 23.03
C GLY A 257 17.88 0.67 21.94
N ASP A 258 18.09 -0.17 20.93
CA ASP A 258 17.14 -0.31 19.83
C ASP A 258 15.84 -0.98 20.29
N VAL A 259 14.74 -0.26 20.13
CA VAL A 259 13.40 -0.73 20.48
C VAL A 259 12.46 -0.64 19.29
N LEU A 260 11.51 -1.57 19.21
CA LEU A 260 10.41 -1.49 18.26
C LEU A 260 9.21 -0.81 18.91
N LYS A 261 8.68 0.21 18.24
CA LYS A 261 7.48 0.95 18.66
C LYS A 261 6.56 1.20 17.49
N TRP A 262 5.30 1.47 17.77
CA TRP A 262 4.31 1.90 16.80
C TRP A 262 4.14 3.42 16.87
N VAL A 263 3.85 4.02 15.73
CA VAL A 263 3.59 5.45 15.56
C VAL A 263 2.30 5.61 14.77
N ARG A 264 1.47 6.56 15.18
CA ARG A 264 0.26 6.94 14.43
C ARG A 264 0.59 7.96 13.36
N TYR A 265 0.01 7.78 12.18
CA TYR A 265 0.11 8.73 11.07
C TYR A 265 -0.33 10.15 11.49
N GLY A 266 -1.46 10.28 12.18
CA GLY A 266 -1.92 11.58 12.67
C GLY A 266 -0.93 12.26 13.62
N ASP A 267 -0.23 11.49 14.47
CA ASP A 267 0.79 12.02 15.39
C ASP A 267 2.06 12.50 14.66
N LEU A 268 2.30 12.07 13.42
CA LEU A 268 3.37 12.58 12.55
C LEU A 268 3.00 13.85 11.79
N ARG A 269 1.70 14.09 11.56
CA ARG A 269 1.21 15.24 10.78
C ARG A 269 0.76 16.41 11.65
N VAL A 270 0.35 16.13 12.88
CA VAL A 270 -0.19 17.13 13.80
C VAL A 270 0.54 17.05 15.12
N ASP A 271 1.26 18.12 15.47
CA ASP A 271 1.89 18.26 16.79
C ASP A 271 0.84 18.55 17.87
N LYS A 272 0.12 17.51 18.27
CA LYS A 272 -0.91 17.57 19.29
C LYS A 272 -0.41 18.00 20.67
N HIS A 273 0.90 18.06 20.93
CA HIS A 273 1.41 18.51 22.23
C HIS A 273 1.53 20.03 22.29
N GLN A 274 1.62 20.71 21.15
CA GLN A 274 1.67 22.18 21.04
C GLN A 274 0.31 22.83 20.77
N LEU A 275 -0.70 22.05 20.35
CA LEU A 275 -2.02 22.61 20.03
C LEU A 275 -2.74 23.17 21.27
N ALA A 276 -3.17 24.42 21.17
CA ALA A 276 -4.12 25.06 22.07
C ALA A 276 -5.50 25.18 21.41
N ALA A 277 -6.56 24.87 22.15
CA ALA A 277 -7.95 24.95 21.68
C ALA A 277 -8.74 26.01 22.49
N PRO A 278 -9.49 26.92 21.86
CA PRO A 278 -9.47 27.23 20.43
C PRO A 278 -8.21 28.03 20.03
N SER A 279 -7.88 28.05 18.74
CA SER A 279 -6.87 28.94 18.15
C SER A 279 -7.44 29.70 16.95
N SER A 280 -6.95 30.91 16.72
CA SER A 280 -7.40 31.74 15.60
C SER A 280 -6.27 32.53 14.94
N PRO A 281 -5.23 31.85 14.39
CA PRO A 281 -4.11 32.52 13.76
C PRO A 281 -4.58 33.34 12.54
N GLY A 282 -4.06 34.56 12.41
CA GLY A 282 -4.33 35.41 11.24
C GLY A 282 -5.78 35.84 11.06
N GLY A 283 -6.63 35.74 12.10
CA GLY A 283 -8.06 36.07 12.01
C GLY A 283 -8.93 34.96 11.46
N LEU A 284 -8.37 33.78 11.15
CA LEU A 284 -9.15 32.60 10.79
C LEU A 284 -9.72 31.95 12.05
N ALA A 285 -11.00 31.60 12.04
CA ALA A 285 -11.66 30.91 13.15
C ALA A 285 -12.30 29.62 12.65
N LEU A 286 -11.94 28.49 13.27
CA LEU A 286 -12.55 27.20 13.03
C LEU A 286 -13.63 26.97 14.09
N ASP A 287 -14.84 26.61 13.65
CA ASP A 287 -15.95 26.30 14.54
C ASP A 287 -16.35 24.84 14.37
N LEU A 288 -16.59 24.20 15.50
CA LEU A 288 -17.10 22.85 15.59
C LEU A 288 -18.43 22.85 16.35
N ALA A 289 -19.48 22.43 15.67
CA ALA A 289 -20.81 22.27 16.25
C ALA A 289 -21.34 20.85 16.06
N ASP A 290 -22.25 20.43 16.93
CA ASP A 290 -22.80 19.08 16.93
C ASP A 290 -24.26 19.02 17.40
N THR A 291 -24.93 17.92 17.08
CA THR A 291 -26.25 17.57 17.64
C THR A 291 -26.22 16.19 18.29
N LEU A 292 -25.06 15.74 18.78
CA LEU A 292 -24.87 14.40 19.37
C LEU A 292 -25.73 14.19 20.62
N ALA A 293 -26.04 15.28 21.35
CA ALA A 293 -26.95 15.25 22.49
C ALA A 293 -28.42 14.98 22.09
N ASP A 294 -28.81 15.31 20.85
CA ASP A 294 -30.17 15.12 20.32
C ASP A 294 -30.19 14.08 19.18
N TRP A 295 -29.74 12.86 19.50
CA TRP A 295 -29.67 11.76 18.53
C TRP A 295 -31.02 11.34 17.93
N LYS A 296 -32.12 11.78 18.53
CA LYS A 296 -33.50 11.44 18.12
C LYS A 296 -34.10 12.45 17.12
N GLY A 297 -33.39 13.54 16.81
CA GLY A 297 -33.80 14.50 15.79
C GLY A 297 -33.87 13.89 14.38
N GLU A 298 -34.51 14.63 13.46
CA GLU A 298 -34.73 14.23 12.07
C GLU A 298 -33.42 13.81 11.38
N ASP A 299 -32.36 14.59 11.61
CA ASP A 299 -31.02 14.39 11.02
C ASP A 299 -30.14 13.39 11.79
N GLY A 300 -30.52 13.02 13.02
CA GLY A 300 -29.67 12.24 13.94
C GLY A 300 -28.53 13.08 14.53
N GLY A 301 -27.47 12.42 14.99
CA GLY A 301 -26.26 13.11 15.42
C GLY A 301 -25.52 13.69 14.22
N LEU A 302 -25.49 15.01 14.11
CA LEU A 302 -24.73 15.75 13.11
C LEU A 302 -23.41 16.21 13.70
N PHE A 303 -22.42 16.31 12.81
CA PHE A 303 -21.17 17.01 13.05
C PHE A 303 -20.99 18.08 11.98
N MET A 304 -20.68 19.30 12.41
CA MET A 304 -20.57 20.47 11.54
C MET A 304 -19.24 21.17 11.77
N VAL A 305 -18.45 21.32 10.70
CA VAL A 305 -17.19 22.07 10.72
C VAL A 305 -17.30 23.24 9.77
N SER A 306 -16.95 24.43 10.24
CA SER A 306 -16.88 25.62 9.39
C SER A 306 -15.65 26.45 9.71
N VAL A 307 -15.12 27.15 8.71
CA VAL A 307 -14.04 28.11 8.88
C VAL A 307 -14.51 29.48 8.45
N ALA A 308 -14.25 30.48 9.28
CA ALA A 308 -14.50 31.88 8.99
C ALA A 308 -13.18 32.64 8.84
N ASN A 309 -13.10 33.52 7.85
CA ASN A 309 -12.03 34.50 7.75
C ASN A 309 -12.50 35.85 8.30
N ASN A 310 -12.09 36.18 9.52
CA ASN A 310 -12.34 37.46 10.16
C ASN A 310 -11.17 38.45 10.00
N GLY A 311 -10.16 38.09 9.20
CA GLY A 311 -9.09 39.00 8.81
C GLY A 311 -9.49 39.91 7.66
N ASP A 312 -8.57 40.80 7.26
CA ASP A 312 -8.83 41.82 6.24
C ASP A 312 -8.41 41.40 4.82
N ALA A 313 -7.81 40.21 4.66
CA ALA A 313 -7.29 39.72 3.39
C ALA A 313 -7.76 38.29 3.08
N PRO A 314 -7.96 37.93 1.81
CA PRO A 314 -8.24 36.55 1.43
C PRO A 314 -7.12 35.59 1.83
N VAL A 315 -7.49 34.37 2.21
CA VAL A 315 -6.55 33.27 2.50
C VAL A 315 -6.80 32.14 1.52
N ALA A 316 -5.78 31.77 0.75
CA ALA A 316 -5.83 30.60 -0.11
C ALA A 316 -5.56 29.34 0.71
N LEU A 317 -6.44 28.35 0.57
CA LEU A 317 -6.20 26.99 1.00
C LEU A 317 -6.04 26.12 -0.25
N ASN A 318 -5.07 25.22 -0.28
CA ASN A 318 -4.78 24.39 -1.45
C ASN A 318 -5.24 22.94 -1.27
N ALA A 319 -4.86 22.31 -0.15
CA ALA A 319 -5.28 20.96 0.18
C ALA A 319 -5.60 20.87 1.69
N PRO A 320 -6.60 21.64 2.16
CA PRO A 320 -6.95 21.67 3.58
C PRO A 320 -7.33 20.28 4.10
N ARG A 321 -6.73 19.90 5.23
CA ARG A 321 -6.96 18.63 5.93
C ARG A 321 -7.59 18.91 7.27
N ILE A 322 -8.67 18.17 7.57
CA ILE A 322 -9.41 18.26 8.81
C ILE A 322 -9.15 17.00 9.62
N TRP A 323 -8.72 17.20 10.85
CA TRP A 323 -8.46 16.16 11.83
C TRP A 323 -9.39 16.35 13.04
N LEU A 324 -9.71 15.25 13.71
CA LEU A 324 -10.28 15.31 15.06
C LEU A 324 -9.17 15.16 16.08
N LEU A 325 -9.10 16.13 16.98
CA LEU A 325 -8.33 16.02 18.20
C LEU A 325 -9.26 15.56 19.32
N LEU A 326 -9.17 14.29 19.67
CA LEU A 326 -9.94 13.68 20.73
C LEU A 326 -9.14 13.68 22.02
N THR A 327 -9.75 14.08 23.13
CA THR A 327 -9.14 14.03 24.46
C THR A 327 -9.99 13.18 25.38
N ASN A 328 -9.42 12.09 25.91
CA ASN A 328 -10.13 11.21 26.84
C ASN A 328 -10.22 11.83 28.25
N ALA A 329 -10.95 11.17 29.16
CA ALA A 329 -11.09 11.62 30.55
C ALA A 329 -9.77 11.72 31.32
N GLN A 330 -8.72 11.02 30.88
CA GLN A 330 -7.38 11.06 31.46
C GLN A 330 -6.50 12.16 30.87
N GLY A 331 -6.97 12.89 29.86
CA GLY A 331 -6.21 13.93 29.16
C GLY A 331 -5.33 13.41 28.03
N ASP A 332 -5.39 12.12 27.70
CA ASP A 332 -4.64 11.56 26.57
C ASP A 332 -5.26 12.08 25.26
N ARG A 333 -4.42 12.60 24.35
CA ARG A 333 -4.82 13.19 23.07
C ARG A 333 -4.62 12.20 21.92
N ILE A 334 -5.62 12.08 21.06
CA ILE A 334 -5.65 11.23 19.86
C ILE A 334 -5.93 12.13 18.66
N VAL A 335 -5.08 12.07 17.63
CA VAL A 335 -5.33 12.73 16.35
C VAL A 335 -5.91 11.69 15.38
N HIS A 336 -7.13 11.94 14.90
CA HIS A 336 -7.83 11.07 13.96
C HIS A 336 -8.04 11.82 12.63
N PRO A 337 -7.61 11.26 11.49
CA PRO A 337 -7.88 11.84 10.18
C PRO A 337 -9.39 11.83 9.88
N LEU A 338 -9.94 12.94 9.37
CA LEU A 338 -11.36 13.02 9.03
C LEU A 338 -11.58 13.32 7.54
N TYR A 339 -11.12 14.47 7.04
CA TYR A 339 -11.34 14.87 5.63
C TYR A 339 -10.10 15.48 5.00
N GLN A 340 -9.93 15.26 3.71
CA GLN A 340 -9.17 16.15 2.84
C GLN A 340 -10.17 16.92 1.96
N ARG A 341 -9.95 18.22 1.79
CA ARG A 341 -10.81 19.10 0.99
C ARG A 341 -10.02 19.66 -0.19
N GLU A 342 -10.72 19.92 -1.29
CA GLU A 342 -10.16 20.66 -2.42
C GLU A 342 -9.81 22.09 -1.99
N GLY A 343 -8.86 22.68 -2.69
CA GLY A 343 -8.43 24.05 -2.43
C GLY A 343 -9.51 25.07 -2.72
N ASP A 344 -9.57 26.11 -1.89
CA ASP A 344 -10.48 27.24 -2.06
C ASP A 344 -9.88 28.51 -1.46
N THR A 345 -10.40 29.68 -1.85
CA THR A 345 -10.01 30.98 -1.30
C THR A 345 -11.05 31.50 -0.32
N LEU A 346 -10.66 31.59 0.95
CA LEU A 346 -11.47 32.16 2.01
C LEU A 346 -11.41 33.68 1.98
N HIS A 347 -12.47 34.31 1.49
CA HIS A 347 -12.61 35.76 1.51
C HIS A 347 -13.07 36.28 2.88
N PRO A 348 -12.66 37.50 3.30
CA PRO A 348 -13.15 38.14 4.52
C PRO A 348 -14.68 38.13 4.64
N ALA A 349 -15.18 37.87 5.85
CA ALA A 349 -16.61 37.85 6.19
C ALA A 349 -17.47 36.83 5.40
N ASN A 350 -16.85 35.89 4.68
CA ASN A 350 -17.54 34.80 4.01
C ASN A 350 -17.11 33.45 4.62
N PRO A 351 -17.89 32.87 5.56
CA PRO A 351 -17.54 31.58 6.14
C PRO A 351 -17.69 30.47 5.10
N LEU A 352 -16.72 29.56 5.06
CA LEU A 352 -16.78 28.34 4.27
C LEU A 352 -17.22 27.19 5.19
N GLY A 353 -18.35 26.57 4.86
CA GLY A 353 -18.77 25.32 5.49
C GLY A 353 -17.90 24.19 4.97
N PHE A 354 -17.14 23.54 5.85
CA PHE A 354 -16.33 22.39 5.47
C PHE A 354 -17.09 21.08 5.52
N ALA A 355 -18.01 20.90 6.46
CA ALA A 355 -18.77 19.67 6.61
C ALA A 355 -20.09 19.92 7.34
N ARG A 356 -21.14 19.20 6.94
CA ARG A 356 -22.41 19.06 7.68
C ARG A 356 -22.92 17.65 7.44
N ASP A 357 -22.35 16.69 8.18
CA ASP A 357 -22.52 15.29 7.86
C ASP A 357 -23.27 14.56 8.98
N PRO A 358 -24.31 13.76 8.64
CA PRO A 358 -24.93 12.88 9.59
C PRO A 358 -24.00 11.72 9.92
N ILE A 359 -23.87 11.43 11.22
CA ILE A 359 -23.14 10.26 11.70
C ILE A 359 -24.06 9.05 11.65
N VAL A 360 -23.69 8.07 10.83
CA VAL A 360 -24.44 6.81 10.70
C VAL A 360 -23.65 5.67 11.30
N TRP A 361 -24.35 4.73 11.93
CA TRP A 361 -23.76 3.46 12.33
C TRP A 361 -23.91 2.47 11.19
N ALA A 362 -22.79 1.94 10.70
CA ALA A 362 -22.80 0.95 9.62
C ALA A 362 -21.61 0.00 9.74
N THR A 363 -21.61 -1.03 8.89
CA THR A 363 -20.42 -1.83 8.64
C THR A 363 -19.43 -0.94 7.87
N GLY A 364 -18.30 -0.60 8.48
CA GLY A 364 -17.21 0.10 7.81
C GLY A 364 -16.60 -0.74 6.69
N GLU A 365 -15.75 -0.14 5.87
CA GLU A 365 -15.14 -0.78 4.68
C GLU A 365 -14.40 -2.09 5.00
N ASN A 366 -13.90 -2.23 6.23
CA ASN A 366 -13.21 -3.43 6.72
C ASN A 366 -14.16 -4.52 7.29
N GLY A 367 -15.47 -4.39 7.10
CA GLY A 367 -16.45 -5.35 7.62
C GLY A 367 -16.76 -5.19 9.12
N LYS A 368 -16.15 -4.22 9.82
CA LYS A 368 -16.37 -4.00 11.26
C LYS A 368 -17.37 -2.86 11.50
N PRO A 369 -18.16 -2.91 12.58
CA PRO A 369 -19.02 -1.80 12.97
C PRO A 369 -18.23 -0.50 13.17
N ALA A 370 -18.71 0.59 12.56
CA ALA A 370 -18.10 1.92 12.68
C ALA A 370 -19.17 3.02 12.68
N TYR A 371 -18.81 4.17 13.24
CA TYR A 371 -19.53 5.42 13.02
C TYR A 371 -18.93 6.07 11.79
N LEU A 372 -19.75 6.28 10.76
CA LEU A 372 -19.32 6.79 9.47
C LEU A 372 -19.96 8.17 9.22
N VAL A 373 -19.24 9.00 8.49
CA VAL A 373 -19.75 10.24 7.89
C VAL A 373 -19.56 10.15 6.38
N ASN A 374 -20.44 10.82 5.64
CA ASN A 374 -20.36 10.88 4.20
C ASN A 374 -19.37 11.97 3.79
N ASP A 375 -18.32 11.61 3.07
CA ASP A 375 -17.37 12.56 2.51
C ASP A 375 -17.90 13.13 1.18
N ASN A 376 -18.72 14.19 1.28
CA ASN A 376 -19.25 14.96 0.14
C ASN A 376 -19.94 14.15 -0.98
N GLY A 377 -20.47 12.98 -0.66
CA GLY A 377 -21.17 12.08 -1.58
C GLY A 377 -20.28 11.04 -2.27
N TYR A 378 -18.97 11.03 -2.02
CA TYR A 378 -18.02 10.16 -2.70
C TYR A 378 -17.77 8.85 -1.97
N SER A 379 -17.66 8.88 -0.63
CA SER A 379 -17.37 7.71 0.19
C SER A 379 -17.88 7.88 1.63
N ASN A 380 -17.87 6.80 2.41
CA ASN A 380 -18.15 6.84 3.85
C ASN A 380 -16.86 6.62 4.62
N VAL A 381 -16.42 7.59 5.40
CA VAL A 381 -15.18 7.51 6.19
C VAL A 381 -15.48 7.32 7.67
N PRO A 382 -14.62 6.60 8.43
CA PRO A 382 -14.77 6.49 9.88
C PRO A 382 -14.71 7.87 10.56
N PHE A 383 -15.80 8.26 11.21
CA PHE A 383 -15.88 9.49 12.00
C PHE A 383 -15.03 9.43 13.26
N LEU A 384 -15.04 8.28 13.94
CA LEU A 384 -14.23 8.02 15.14
C LEU A 384 -13.39 6.76 14.94
N PRO A 385 -12.18 6.71 15.53
CA PRO A 385 -11.44 5.47 15.61
C PRO A 385 -12.11 4.53 16.62
N ALA A 386 -11.61 3.30 16.76
CA ALA A 386 -12.12 2.31 17.71
C ALA A 386 -11.76 2.68 19.18
N LEU A 387 -12.43 3.70 19.72
CA LEU A 387 -12.19 4.23 21.06
C LEU A 387 -12.65 3.26 22.17
N ALA A 388 -12.05 3.39 23.35
CA ALA A 388 -12.54 2.79 24.57
C ALA A 388 -13.81 3.52 25.05
N PRO A 389 -14.80 2.82 25.64
CA PRO A 389 -15.98 3.46 26.22
C PRO A 389 -15.63 4.52 27.25
N GLY A 390 -16.30 5.66 27.19
CA GLY A 390 -16.07 6.77 28.11
C GLY A 390 -16.40 8.14 27.53
N LYS A 391 -16.15 9.17 28.33
CA LYS A 391 -16.38 10.56 27.96
C LYS A 391 -15.18 11.15 27.24
N TYR A 392 -15.42 11.85 26.14
CA TYR A 392 -14.41 12.50 25.33
C TYR A 392 -14.75 13.98 25.10
N ARG A 393 -13.71 14.81 24.97
CA ARG A 393 -13.78 16.10 24.30
C ARG A 393 -13.24 15.96 22.88
N ALA A 394 -13.82 16.67 21.93
CA ALA A 394 -13.32 16.75 20.56
C ALA A 394 -13.20 18.19 20.10
N ALA A 395 -12.10 18.49 19.42
CA ALA A 395 -11.92 19.68 18.60
C ALA A 395 -11.60 19.27 17.16
N ALA A 396 -11.99 20.08 16.20
CA ALA A 396 -11.48 20.00 14.83
C ALA A 396 -10.12 20.72 14.75
N VAL A 397 -9.21 20.17 13.96
CA VAL A 397 -7.92 20.79 13.64
C VAL A 397 -7.84 20.91 12.12
N LEU A 398 -7.63 22.13 11.63
CA LEU A 398 -7.37 22.40 10.22
C LEU A 398 -5.87 22.59 10.00
N THR A 399 -5.31 21.83 9.06
CA THR A 399 -3.94 22.00 8.57
C THR A 399 -3.95 22.15 7.06
N ASP A 400 -3.04 22.96 6.52
CA ASP A 400 -2.80 23.03 5.08
C ASP A 400 -1.29 23.24 4.87
N PRO A 401 -0.52 22.14 4.77
CA PRO A 401 0.93 22.20 4.64
C PRO A 401 1.36 23.13 3.50
N GLY A 402 2.23 24.09 3.80
CA GLY A 402 2.72 25.09 2.83
C GLY A 402 1.86 26.35 2.69
N ASN A 403 0.60 26.36 3.17
CA ASN A 403 -0.29 27.53 3.08
C ASN A 403 -0.66 28.11 4.45
N LEU A 404 -0.79 27.25 5.47
CA LEU A 404 -0.99 27.68 6.86
C LEU A 404 0.32 27.56 7.64
N ALA A 405 0.76 28.67 8.24
CA ALA A 405 1.96 28.69 9.08
C ALA A 405 1.79 27.91 10.39
N GLN A 406 0.56 27.81 10.89
CA GLN A 406 0.21 27.05 12.09
C GLN A 406 -1.19 26.43 11.93
N PRO A 407 -1.46 25.27 12.54
CA PRO A 407 -2.80 24.68 12.58
C PRO A 407 -3.83 25.60 13.25
N ILE A 408 -5.07 25.53 12.78
CA ILE A 408 -6.23 26.19 13.40
C ILE A 408 -7.01 25.14 14.18
N VAL A 409 -7.37 25.44 15.41
CA VAL A 409 -8.08 24.51 16.29
C VAL A 409 -9.40 25.12 16.70
N SER A 410 -10.48 24.35 16.59
CA SER A 410 -11.82 24.81 16.95
C SER A 410 -12.05 24.91 18.45
N ASN A 411 -13.24 25.35 18.83
CA ASN A 411 -13.82 25.06 20.14
C ASN A 411 -13.98 23.54 20.37
N ASP A 412 -14.13 23.17 21.64
CA ASP A 412 -14.40 21.79 22.06
C ASP A 412 -15.90 21.49 22.07
N ILE A 413 -16.26 20.29 21.62
CA ILE A 413 -17.53 19.60 21.95
C ILE A 413 -17.27 18.44 22.89
N THR A 414 -18.33 17.87 23.48
CA THR A 414 -18.22 16.74 24.41
C THR A 414 -19.23 15.66 24.10
N PHE A 415 -18.83 14.40 24.17
CA PHE A 415 -19.72 13.25 23.95
C PHE A 415 -19.30 12.04 24.78
N ASP A 416 -20.22 11.09 24.93
CA ASP A 416 -19.95 9.77 25.49
C ASP A 416 -19.85 8.73 24.37
N TYR A 417 -18.80 7.92 24.40
CA TYR A 417 -18.58 6.79 23.49
C TYR A 417 -18.95 5.47 24.18
N PRO A 418 -19.61 4.51 23.51
CA PRO A 418 -20.05 4.54 22.11
C PRO A 418 -21.23 5.50 21.87
N LEU A 419 -21.27 6.13 20.68
CA LEU A 419 -22.43 6.94 20.26
C LEU A 419 -23.68 6.04 20.06
N PRO A 420 -24.91 6.57 20.15
CA PRO A 420 -26.09 5.78 19.87
C PRO A 420 -26.08 5.21 18.43
N LYS A 421 -26.56 3.97 18.26
CA LYS A 421 -26.61 3.33 16.94
C LYS A 421 -27.84 3.80 16.18
N ARG A 422 -27.63 4.41 15.01
CA ARG A 422 -28.68 4.68 14.02
C ARG A 422 -28.24 4.08 12.68
N PRO A 423 -28.94 3.06 12.15
CA PRO A 423 -28.62 2.52 10.82
C PRO A 423 -28.83 3.61 9.76
N PRO A 424 -28.19 3.48 8.57
CA PRO A 424 -28.44 4.39 7.46
C PRO A 424 -29.93 4.44 7.15
N ALA A 425 -30.44 5.59 6.73
CA ALA A 425 -31.79 5.66 6.19
C ALA A 425 -31.92 4.67 5.01
N PRO A 426 -33.04 3.95 4.86
CA PRO A 426 -33.26 3.12 3.69
C PRO A 426 -33.16 4.00 2.44
N GLN A 427 -32.29 3.61 1.50
CA GLN A 427 -32.10 4.29 0.22
C GLN A 427 -33.32 4.14 -0.69
#